data_AF-A0A1S2TQ36-F1
#
_entry.id   AF-A0A1S2TQ36-F1
#
_cell.length_a   1.000
_cell.length_b   1.000
_cell.length_c   1.000
_cell.angle_alpha   90.00
_cell.angle_beta   90.00
_cell.angle_gamma   90.00
#
_symmetry.space_group_name_H-M   'P 1'
#
loop_
_entity.id
_entity.type
_entity.pdbx_description
1 polymer ?
#
loop_
_entity_poly.entity_id
_entity_poly.type
_entity_poly.pdbx_seq_one_letter_code
_entity_poly.pdbx_strand_id
1 'polypeptide(L)'
;MSQKPNVSGEKLFDYKPAASTGGGKVGNIWGDFSQWNKANCSTVAAIKAVMMQFGKRPTDVFKSVRETADGYHVTLRNGESTFLTKDELKQAAAVAQLKGEDPMTVLYANFMFAVSAKRYQESGPASFTEAMHVLNSGGRLEYAFRRLGVWDEVEGVPPEQLAQGRMGVYESNGHAALVFKGREERWGKRGGPSPTKAIEVAYAFKNRAVSSNGHWRWLASRV
;
A
#
# COMPACT_ATOMS: atom_id res chain seq x y z
N MET A 1 23.93 0.25 -2.36
CA MET A 1 22.63 0.32 -3.05
C MET A 1 22.57 -0.86 -4.00
N SER A 2 21.39 -1.43 -4.27
CA SER A 2 21.24 -2.50 -5.25
C SER A 2 21.56 -1.96 -6.65
N GLN A 3 22.23 -2.76 -7.47
CA GLN A 3 22.58 -2.43 -8.85
C GLN A 3 21.66 -3.14 -9.86
N LYS A 4 20.59 -3.78 -9.39
CA LYS A 4 19.67 -4.49 -10.27
C LYS A 4 18.92 -3.48 -11.14
N PRO A 5 18.79 -3.75 -12.46
CA PRO A 5 17.97 -2.89 -13.32
C PRO A 5 16.51 -2.97 -12.89
N ASN A 6 15.80 -1.85 -13.00
CA ASN A 6 14.37 -1.83 -12.79
C ASN A 6 13.65 -2.49 -13.96
N VAL A 7 12.65 -3.32 -13.67
CA VAL A 7 11.67 -3.79 -14.64
C VAL A 7 10.45 -2.87 -14.67
N SER A 8 9.80 -2.75 -15.83
CA SER A 8 8.50 -2.09 -15.96
C SER A 8 7.38 -3.01 -15.46
N GLY A 9 6.43 -2.44 -14.74
CA GLY A 9 5.24 -3.12 -14.22
C GLY A 9 4.12 -3.31 -15.24
N GLU A 10 4.17 -2.70 -16.41
CA GLU A 10 3.04 -2.64 -17.36
C GLU A 10 2.52 -4.02 -17.79
N LYS A 11 3.40 -5.02 -17.84
CA LYS A 11 3.07 -6.40 -18.25
C LYS A 11 2.95 -7.36 -17.07
N LEU A 12 3.01 -6.85 -15.84
CA LEU A 12 3.00 -7.64 -14.61
C LEU A 12 1.59 -7.62 -14.01
N PHE A 13 0.69 -8.43 -14.59
CA PHE A 13 -0.72 -8.53 -14.19
C PHE A 13 -1.24 -9.96 -14.05
N ASP A 14 -0.45 -10.99 -14.37
CA ASP A 14 -0.86 -12.39 -14.19
C ASP A 14 -0.61 -12.84 -12.75
N TYR A 15 -1.57 -12.53 -11.87
CA TYR A 15 -1.47 -12.84 -10.44
C TYR A 15 -2.11 -14.18 -10.11
N LYS A 16 -1.33 -15.07 -9.48
CA LYS A 16 -1.83 -16.32 -8.90
C LYS A 16 -1.79 -16.24 -7.37
N PRO A 17 -2.96 -16.25 -6.69
CA PRO A 17 -2.99 -16.26 -5.23
C PRO A 17 -2.29 -17.51 -4.68
N ALA A 18 -1.31 -17.28 -3.82
CA ALA A 18 -0.69 -18.32 -3.00
C ALA A 18 -1.12 -18.11 -1.54
N ALA A 19 -1.05 -19.18 -0.74
CA ALA A 19 -1.31 -19.10 0.69
C ALA A 19 -0.50 -17.96 1.33
N SER A 20 -1.11 -17.29 2.30
CA SER A 20 -0.43 -16.26 3.09
C SER A 20 0.79 -16.87 3.78
N THR A 21 1.84 -16.07 3.87
CA THR A 21 3.07 -16.43 4.60
C THR A 21 2.99 -16.06 6.07
N GLY A 22 1.87 -15.51 6.54
CA GLY A 22 1.72 -15.03 7.92
C GLY A 22 2.57 -13.78 8.21
N GLY A 23 2.86 -12.95 7.20
CA GLY A 23 3.70 -11.76 7.36
C GLY A 23 5.19 -12.00 7.20
N GLY A 24 5.57 -12.79 6.19
CA GLY A 24 6.97 -13.00 5.82
C GLY A 24 7.73 -11.68 5.61
N LYS A 25 9.03 -11.69 5.90
CA LYS A 25 9.90 -10.50 5.81
C LYS A 25 9.86 -9.90 4.40
N VAL A 26 9.53 -8.62 4.33
CA VAL A 26 9.71 -7.83 3.12
C VAL A 26 11.22 -7.65 2.90
N GLY A 27 11.72 -8.08 1.73
CA GLY A 27 13.10 -7.90 1.28
C GLY A 27 13.53 -6.44 1.13
N ASN A 28 13.75 -5.98 -0.10
CA ASN A 28 14.19 -4.60 -0.37
C ASN A 28 12.97 -3.69 -0.57
N ILE A 29 12.33 -3.27 0.51
CA ILE A 29 11.18 -2.34 0.47
C ILE A 29 11.46 -1.04 -0.30
N TRP A 30 12.73 -0.65 -0.41
CA TRP A 30 13.14 0.55 -1.12
C TRP A 30 12.97 0.37 -2.62
N GLY A 31 13.69 -0.59 -3.21
CA GLY A 31 13.80 -0.76 -4.66
C GLY A 31 12.94 -1.86 -5.28
N ASP A 32 12.33 -2.75 -4.48
CA ASP A 32 11.54 -3.87 -5.02
C ASP A 32 10.32 -3.40 -5.80
N PHE A 33 9.76 -2.22 -5.45
CA PHE A 33 8.88 -1.47 -6.34
C PHE A 33 8.84 0.02 -5.98
N SER A 34 8.45 0.88 -6.92
CA SER A 34 8.14 2.29 -6.72
C SER A 34 7.26 2.82 -7.85
N GLN A 35 6.77 4.05 -7.69
CA GLN A 35 6.26 4.81 -8.83
C GLN A 35 7.36 5.10 -9.86
N TRP A 36 6.97 5.28 -11.13
CA TRP A 36 7.82 5.80 -12.18
C TRP A 36 7.58 7.31 -12.40
N ASN A 37 6.71 7.69 -13.34
CA ASN A 37 6.49 9.08 -13.76
C ASN A 37 5.08 9.59 -13.38
N LYS A 38 4.42 8.97 -12.41
CA LYS A 38 3.05 9.32 -11.98
C LYS A 38 3.05 9.91 -10.57
N ALA A 39 2.01 10.69 -10.28
CA ALA A 39 1.80 11.33 -8.98
C ALA A 39 1.07 10.39 -7.97
N ASN A 40 1.14 9.08 -8.16
CA ASN A 40 0.50 8.08 -7.28
C ASN A 40 1.26 7.81 -5.96
N CYS A 41 2.04 8.78 -5.47
CA CYS A 41 2.90 8.62 -4.30
C CYS A 41 2.15 8.16 -3.04
N SER A 42 0.98 8.70 -2.76
CA SER A 42 0.17 8.31 -1.60
C SER A 42 -0.32 6.87 -1.68
N THR A 43 -0.74 6.43 -2.87
CA THR A 43 -1.13 5.03 -3.11
C THR A 43 0.08 4.11 -2.95
N VAL A 44 1.24 4.46 -3.52
CA VAL A 44 2.48 3.68 -3.41
C VAL A 44 2.96 3.60 -1.95
N ALA A 45 2.97 4.72 -1.23
CA ALA A 45 3.36 4.78 0.19
C ALA A 45 2.45 3.89 1.04
N ALA A 46 1.13 3.95 0.84
CA ALA A 46 0.18 3.09 1.55
C ALA A 46 0.38 1.60 1.22
N ILE A 47 0.58 1.24 -0.05
CA ILE A 47 0.88 -0.15 -0.47
C ILE A 47 2.18 -0.65 0.19
N LYS A 48 3.23 0.18 0.20
CA LYS A 48 4.49 -0.14 0.88
C LYS A 48 4.27 -0.37 2.38
N ALA A 49 3.49 0.48 3.02
CA ALA A 49 3.19 0.37 4.45
C ALA A 49 2.44 -0.93 4.78
N VAL A 50 1.38 -1.27 4.03
CA VAL A 50 0.64 -2.52 4.26
C VAL A 50 1.50 -3.75 3.96
N MET A 51 2.37 -3.70 2.94
CA MET A 51 3.30 -4.79 2.66
C MET A 51 4.29 -4.99 3.82
N MET A 52 4.82 -3.89 4.36
CA MET A 52 5.73 -3.93 5.52
C MET A 52 5.05 -4.42 6.79
N GLN A 53 3.77 -4.09 6.97
CA GLN A 53 3.00 -4.45 8.15
C GLN A 53 2.53 -5.91 8.12
N PHE A 54 2.03 -6.36 6.97
CA PHE A 54 1.29 -7.63 6.88
C PHE A 54 1.98 -8.70 6.05
N GLY A 55 2.97 -8.34 5.21
CA GLY A 55 3.64 -9.22 4.26
C GLY A 55 3.47 -8.75 2.80
N LYS A 56 4.34 -9.20 1.91
CA LYS A 56 4.40 -8.70 0.52
C LYS A 56 3.22 -9.10 -0.36
N ARG A 57 2.60 -10.26 -0.12
CA ARG A 57 1.60 -10.82 -1.06
C ARG A 57 0.24 -10.12 -0.86
N PRO A 58 -0.59 -10.01 -1.90
CA PRO A 58 -1.99 -9.61 -1.74
C PRO A 58 -2.75 -10.47 -0.72
N THR A 59 -2.44 -11.76 -0.62
CA THR A 59 -3.00 -12.67 0.40
C THR A 59 -2.44 -12.47 1.80
N ASP A 60 -1.33 -11.75 1.95
CA ASP A 60 -0.83 -11.31 3.26
C ASP A 60 -1.53 -10.02 3.71
N VAL A 61 -1.77 -9.10 2.77
CA VAL A 61 -2.37 -7.79 3.04
C VAL A 61 -3.88 -7.86 3.19
N PHE A 62 -4.59 -8.52 2.27
CA PHE A 62 -6.04 -8.66 2.32
C PHE A 62 -6.43 -9.86 3.19
N LYS A 63 -7.67 -9.84 3.70
CA LYS A 63 -8.20 -10.96 4.51
C LYS A 63 -8.33 -12.23 3.68
N SER A 64 -8.72 -12.11 2.41
CA SER A 64 -8.68 -13.21 1.45
C SER A 64 -8.61 -12.71 0.01
N VAL A 65 -7.94 -13.46 -0.86
CA VAL A 65 -7.97 -13.30 -2.31
C VAL A 65 -8.23 -14.65 -2.95
N ARG A 66 -9.35 -14.79 -3.67
CA ARG A 66 -9.75 -16.03 -4.35
C ARG A 66 -9.88 -15.78 -5.83
N GLU A 67 -9.02 -16.42 -6.63
CA GLU A 67 -9.10 -16.39 -8.09
C GLU A 67 -10.33 -17.19 -8.59
N THR A 68 -10.92 -16.72 -9.68
CA THR A 68 -11.95 -17.39 -10.47
C THR A 68 -11.52 -17.41 -11.95
N ALA A 69 -12.37 -17.98 -12.82
CA ALA A 69 -12.15 -17.89 -14.26
C ALA A 69 -12.03 -16.43 -14.73
N ASP A 70 -12.90 -15.55 -14.22
CA ASP A 70 -13.06 -14.18 -14.71
C ASP A 70 -12.24 -13.13 -13.94
N GLY A 71 -11.81 -13.44 -12.71
CA GLY A 71 -11.22 -12.43 -11.83
C GLY A 71 -10.83 -12.92 -10.45
N TYR A 72 -10.99 -12.05 -9.46
CA TYR A 72 -10.60 -12.25 -8.09
C TYR A 72 -11.67 -11.70 -7.16
N HIS A 73 -12.17 -12.53 -6.25
CA HIS A 73 -12.88 -12.04 -5.08
C HIS A 73 -11.87 -11.63 -4.02
N VAL A 74 -11.92 -10.37 -3.61
CA VAL A 74 -11.03 -9.80 -2.60
C VAL A 74 -11.87 -9.37 -1.40
N THR A 75 -11.50 -9.84 -0.22
CA THR A 75 -12.07 -9.38 1.04
C THR A 75 -11.00 -8.61 1.81
N LEU A 76 -11.31 -7.37 2.16
CA LEU A 76 -10.44 -6.44 2.85
C LEU A 76 -10.43 -6.74 4.36
N ARG A 77 -9.47 -6.17 5.10
CA ARG A 77 -9.33 -6.43 6.54
C ARG A 77 -10.48 -5.87 7.36
N ASN A 78 -11.06 -4.76 6.92
CA ASN A 78 -12.28 -4.18 7.51
C ASN A 78 -13.58 -4.93 7.15
N GLY A 79 -13.51 -6.04 6.41
CA GLY A 79 -14.65 -6.89 6.07
C GLY A 79 -15.37 -6.51 4.78
N GLU A 80 -15.06 -5.36 4.19
CA GLU A 80 -15.57 -5.02 2.86
C GLU A 80 -15.03 -5.98 1.79
N SER A 81 -15.74 -6.12 0.68
CA SER A 81 -15.32 -7.01 -0.41
C SER A 81 -15.55 -6.37 -1.77
N THR A 82 -14.75 -6.76 -2.75
CA THR A 82 -14.85 -6.33 -4.15
C THR A 82 -14.53 -7.49 -5.08
N PHE A 83 -14.99 -7.40 -6.33
CA PHE A 83 -14.61 -8.31 -7.41
C PHE A 83 -13.78 -7.56 -8.44
N LEU A 84 -12.53 -8.01 -8.64
CA LEU A 84 -11.59 -7.45 -9.60
C LEU A 84 -11.46 -8.41 -10.79
N THR A 85 -11.79 -7.96 -11.99
CA THR A 85 -11.62 -8.78 -13.21
C THR A 85 -10.15 -8.89 -13.63
N LYS A 86 -9.82 -9.92 -14.42
CA LYS A 86 -8.47 -10.04 -15.00
C LYS A 86 -8.12 -8.89 -15.94
N ASP A 87 -9.10 -8.38 -16.69
CA ASP A 87 -8.91 -7.24 -17.58
C ASP A 87 -8.71 -5.92 -16.82
N GLU A 88 -9.41 -5.71 -15.71
CA GLU A 88 -9.17 -4.55 -14.83
C GLU A 88 -7.75 -4.59 -14.24
N LEU A 89 -7.27 -5.76 -13.81
CA LEU A 89 -5.89 -5.90 -13.34
C LEU A 89 -4.87 -5.60 -14.44
N LYS A 90 -5.11 -6.07 -15.67
CA LYS A 90 -4.28 -5.77 -16.84
C LYS A 90 -4.24 -4.27 -17.15
N GLN A 91 -5.40 -3.61 -17.14
CA GLN A 91 -5.49 -2.16 -17.36
C GLN A 91 -4.77 -1.39 -16.26
N ALA A 92 -4.95 -1.78 -15.00
CA ALA A 92 -4.28 -1.18 -13.85
C ALA A 92 -2.76 -1.30 -13.93
N ALA A 93 -2.22 -2.46 -14.31
CA ALA A 93 -0.78 -2.64 -14.48
C ALA A 93 -0.19 -1.67 -15.53
N ALA A 94 -0.88 -1.49 -16.66
CA ALA A 94 -0.46 -0.58 -17.71
C ALA A 94 -0.50 0.90 -17.26
N VAL A 95 -1.55 1.28 -16.52
CA VAL A 95 -1.81 2.68 -16.13
C VAL A 95 -1.03 3.10 -14.87
N ALA A 96 -0.81 2.20 -13.92
CA ALA A 96 -0.15 2.52 -12.64
C ALA A 96 1.30 2.99 -12.81
N GLN A 97 1.97 2.56 -13.90
CA GLN A 97 3.35 2.95 -14.21
C GLN A 97 4.30 2.70 -13.03
N LEU A 98 4.18 1.51 -12.44
CA LEU A 98 5.08 1.03 -11.40
C LEU A 98 6.32 0.40 -12.03
N LYS A 99 7.42 0.40 -11.26
CA LYS A 99 8.67 -0.28 -11.60
C LYS A 99 9.33 -0.83 -10.36
N GLY A 100 10.32 -1.70 -10.53
CA GLY A 100 11.12 -2.16 -9.40
C GLY A 100 12.16 -3.19 -9.79
N GLU A 101 12.99 -3.56 -8.83
CA GLU A 101 14.02 -4.59 -8.99
C GLU A 101 13.47 -6.02 -8.83
N ASP A 102 12.29 -6.17 -8.24
CA ASP A 102 11.62 -7.45 -8.03
C ASP A 102 10.28 -7.50 -8.78
N PRO A 103 10.22 -8.18 -9.95
CA PRO A 103 9.00 -8.28 -10.75
C PRO A 103 7.79 -8.81 -9.96
N MET A 104 8.00 -9.72 -9.00
CA MET A 104 6.90 -10.27 -8.21
C MET A 104 6.33 -9.23 -7.24
N THR A 105 7.18 -8.41 -6.62
CA THR A 105 6.70 -7.31 -5.77
C THR A 105 5.97 -6.25 -6.60
N VAL A 106 6.44 -5.95 -7.82
CA VAL A 106 5.73 -5.04 -8.73
C VAL A 106 4.35 -5.59 -9.14
N LEU A 107 4.26 -6.88 -9.48
CA LEU A 107 2.98 -7.56 -9.75
C LEU A 107 2.01 -7.43 -8.57
N TYR A 108 2.48 -7.67 -7.34
CA TYR A 108 1.66 -7.54 -6.14
C TYR A 108 1.20 -6.10 -5.89
N ALA A 109 2.07 -5.12 -6.15
CA ALA A 109 1.72 -3.71 -6.06
C ALA A 109 0.68 -3.30 -7.11
N ASN A 110 0.81 -3.78 -8.35
CA ASN A 110 -0.20 -3.59 -9.40
C ASN A 110 -1.56 -4.15 -8.97
N PHE A 111 -1.58 -5.34 -8.34
CA PHE A 111 -2.81 -5.91 -7.81
C PHE A 111 -3.46 -5.03 -6.74
N MET A 112 -2.68 -4.55 -5.76
CA MET A 112 -3.22 -3.67 -4.70
C MET A 112 -3.64 -2.29 -5.24
N PHE A 113 -2.96 -1.78 -6.28
CA PHE A 113 -3.39 -0.58 -7.01
C PHE A 113 -4.72 -0.81 -7.72
N ALA A 114 -4.90 -1.94 -8.40
CA ALA A 114 -6.12 -2.31 -9.09
C ALA A 114 -7.31 -2.43 -8.12
N VAL A 115 -7.11 -3.08 -6.97
CA VAL A 115 -8.12 -3.12 -5.89
C VAL A 115 -8.46 -1.71 -5.42
N SER A 116 -7.46 -0.84 -5.23
CA SER A 116 -7.69 0.54 -4.81
C SER A 116 -8.50 1.34 -5.84
N ALA A 117 -8.21 1.17 -7.13
CA ALA A 117 -8.99 1.79 -8.21
C ALA A 117 -10.42 1.26 -8.24
N LYS A 118 -10.61 -0.06 -8.07
CA LYS A 118 -11.93 -0.68 -8.05
C LYS A 118 -12.78 -0.15 -6.91
N ARG A 119 -12.20 -0.06 -5.71
CA ARG A 119 -12.83 0.51 -4.52
C ARG A 119 -13.21 1.98 -4.70
N TYR A 120 -12.40 2.75 -5.42
CA TYR A 120 -12.75 4.12 -5.77
C TYR A 120 -13.95 4.15 -6.73
N GLN A 121 -13.92 3.36 -7.80
CA GLN A 121 -15.06 3.22 -8.73
C GLN A 121 -16.34 2.85 -7.98
N GLU A 122 -16.31 1.86 -7.09
CA GLU A 122 -17.50 1.40 -6.35
C GLU A 122 -18.06 2.44 -5.38
N SER A 123 -17.25 3.43 -4.98
CA SER A 123 -17.66 4.48 -4.05
C SER A 123 -18.40 5.65 -4.70
N GLY A 124 -18.53 5.67 -6.04
CA GLY A 124 -19.14 6.78 -6.76
C GLY A 124 -19.46 6.48 -8.23
N PRO A 125 -19.77 7.50 -9.04
CA PRO A 125 -20.18 7.31 -10.43
C PRO A 125 -19.02 7.12 -11.43
N ALA A 126 -17.77 7.11 -10.94
CA ALA A 126 -16.59 7.06 -11.81
C ALA A 126 -16.45 5.69 -12.51
N SER A 127 -16.03 5.71 -13.77
CA SER A 127 -15.53 4.52 -14.46
C SER A 127 -14.22 4.02 -13.83
N PHE A 128 -13.87 2.77 -14.10
CA PHE A 128 -12.60 2.20 -13.63
C PHE A 128 -11.39 2.96 -14.20
N THR A 129 -11.47 3.39 -15.46
CA THR A 129 -10.46 4.23 -16.11
C THR A 129 -10.27 5.55 -15.39
N GLU A 130 -11.36 6.28 -15.11
CA GLU A 130 -11.30 7.53 -14.34
C GLU A 130 -10.73 7.30 -12.94
N ALA A 131 -11.14 6.23 -12.27
CA ALA A 131 -10.61 5.86 -10.97
C ALA A 131 -9.07 5.72 -11.00
N MET A 132 -8.52 4.95 -11.96
CA MET A 132 -7.07 4.79 -12.11
C MET A 132 -6.36 6.13 -12.40
N HIS A 133 -6.97 7.02 -13.18
CA HIS A 133 -6.43 8.36 -13.42
C HIS A 133 -6.39 9.21 -12.15
N VAL A 134 -7.45 9.16 -11.33
CA VAL A 134 -7.48 9.83 -10.03
C VAL A 134 -6.39 9.29 -9.10
N LEU A 135 -6.19 7.98 -9.05
CA LEU A 135 -5.10 7.39 -8.26
C LEU A 135 -3.71 7.85 -8.72
N ASN A 136 -3.57 8.24 -9.99
CA ASN A 136 -2.32 8.68 -10.61
C ASN A 136 -2.09 10.19 -10.61
N SER A 137 -3.10 10.99 -10.22
CA SER A 137 -3.03 12.44 -10.16
C SER A 137 -2.72 12.99 -8.76
N GLY A 138 -2.45 12.11 -7.79
CA GLY A 138 -2.22 12.47 -6.40
C GLY A 138 -3.29 11.89 -5.48
N GLY A 139 -3.46 12.51 -4.32
CA GLY A 139 -4.49 12.16 -3.36
C GLY A 139 -3.94 12.00 -1.95
N ARG A 140 -4.84 11.96 -0.97
CA ARG A 140 -4.49 11.95 0.45
C ARG A 140 -4.22 10.53 0.94
N LEU A 141 -3.27 10.39 1.87
CA LEU A 141 -2.95 9.09 2.49
C LEU A 141 -4.15 8.40 3.14
N GLU A 142 -5.06 9.16 3.76
CA GLU A 142 -6.30 8.62 4.34
C GLU A 142 -7.08 7.78 3.32
N TYR A 143 -7.34 8.33 2.13
CA TYR A 143 -8.11 7.62 1.11
C TYR A 143 -7.36 6.43 0.54
N ALA A 144 -6.01 6.48 0.50
CA ALA A 144 -5.21 5.32 0.11
C ALA A 144 -5.38 4.16 1.12
N PHE A 145 -5.33 4.43 2.43
CA PHE A 145 -5.56 3.40 3.46
C PHE A 145 -7.00 2.90 3.51
N ARG A 146 -8.00 3.77 3.30
CA ARG A 146 -9.42 3.37 3.22
C ARG A 146 -9.65 2.41 2.06
N ARG A 147 -9.09 2.70 0.88
CA ARG A 147 -9.22 1.82 -0.31
C ARG A 147 -8.53 0.47 -0.14
N LEU A 148 -7.50 0.39 0.70
CA LEU A 148 -6.87 -0.88 1.12
C LEU A 148 -7.58 -1.55 2.30
N GLY A 149 -8.58 -0.90 2.91
CA GLY A 149 -9.39 -1.43 4.01
C GLY A 149 -8.65 -1.54 5.34
N VAL A 150 -7.68 -0.65 5.59
CA VAL A 150 -6.83 -0.66 6.80
C VAL A 150 -6.87 0.65 7.58
N TRP A 151 -7.78 1.57 7.22
CA TRP A 151 -7.87 2.89 7.86
C TRP A 151 -8.04 2.81 9.38
N ASP A 152 -8.87 1.89 9.86
CA ASP A 152 -9.11 1.72 11.29
C ASP A 152 -7.91 1.09 12.04
N GLU A 153 -6.90 0.61 11.31
CA GLU A 153 -5.66 0.02 11.85
C GLU A 153 -4.50 1.02 11.95
N VAL A 154 -4.63 2.19 11.33
CA VAL A 154 -3.63 3.25 11.39
C VAL A 154 -4.07 4.36 12.35
N GLU A 155 -3.09 5.10 12.87
CA GLU A 155 -3.30 6.28 13.71
C GLU A 155 -2.40 7.42 13.26
N GLY A 156 -2.87 8.65 13.47
CA GLY A 156 -2.03 9.83 13.28
C GLY A 156 -0.89 9.83 14.31
N VAL A 157 0.32 10.17 13.88
CA VAL A 157 1.50 10.21 14.76
C VAL A 157 2.29 11.50 14.57
N PRO A 158 3.01 11.98 15.60
CA PRO A 158 3.99 13.04 15.43
C PRO A 158 5.10 12.60 14.43
N PRO A 159 5.54 13.48 13.51
CA PRO A 159 6.62 13.18 12.57
C PRO A 159 7.92 12.71 13.23
N GLU A 160 8.19 13.17 14.45
CA GLU A 160 9.36 12.79 15.25
C GLU A 160 9.41 11.29 15.52
N GLN A 161 8.25 10.64 15.72
CA GLN A 161 8.22 9.20 15.92
C GLN A 161 8.70 8.45 14.68
N LEU A 162 8.33 8.92 13.48
CA LEU A 162 8.83 8.35 12.23
C LEU A 162 10.34 8.54 12.10
N ALA A 163 10.83 9.75 12.38
CA ALA A 163 12.27 10.06 12.36
C ALA A 163 13.08 9.22 13.38
N GLN A 164 12.49 8.92 14.54
CA GLN A 164 13.08 8.06 15.57
C GLN A 164 13.04 6.56 15.25
N GLY A 165 12.38 6.17 14.16
CA GLY A 165 12.42 4.80 13.65
C GLY A 165 11.10 4.07 13.59
N ARG A 166 10.00 4.66 14.08
CA ARG A 166 8.65 4.09 13.93
C ARG A 166 8.32 3.98 12.44
N MET A 167 7.90 2.80 12.00
CA MET A 167 7.49 2.59 10.62
C MET A 167 6.13 3.25 10.38
N GLY A 168 6.02 3.99 9.28
CA GLY A 168 4.79 4.70 8.94
C GLY A 168 4.94 5.44 7.61
N VAL A 169 4.04 6.36 7.35
CA VAL A 169 4.02 7.18 6.13
C VAL A 169 3.80 8.64 6.51
N TYR A 170 4.24 9.55 5.67
CA TYR A 170 3.91 10.97 5.78
C TYR A 170 3.47 11.54 4.44
N GLU A 171 2.81 12.69 4.48
CA GLU A 171 2.50 13.55 3.35
C GLU A 171 3.03 14.97 3.62
N SER A 172 3.68 15.57 2.63
CA SER A 172 4.27 16.91 2.70
C SER A 172 4.42 17.50 1.30
N ASN A 173 3.87 18.69 1.04
CA ASN A 173 4.02 19.44 -0.21
C ASN A 173 3.65 18.60 -1.45
N GLY A 174 2.55 17.83 -1.38
CA GLY A 174 2.11 16.96 -2.48
C GLY A 174 2.98 15.70 -2.69
N HIS A 175 3.89 15.39 -1.77
CA HIS A 175 4.66 14.15 -1.76
C HIS A 175 4.30 13.30 -0.55
N ALA A 176 4.01 12.02 -0.78
CA ALA A 176 3.86 11.02 0.26
C ALA A 176 4.91 9.92 0.14
N ALA A 177 5.43 9.44 1.28
CA ALA A 177 6.46 8.41 1.32
C ALA A 177 6.30 7.49 2.52
N LEU A 178 6.76 6.25 2.37
CA LEU A 178 7.02 5.35 3.49
C LEU A 178 8.25 5.85 4.25
N VAL A 179 8.22 5.74 5.58
CA VAL A 179 9.38 5.84 6.46
C VAL A 179 9.65 4.48 7.09
N PHE A 180 10.88 4.01 6.97
CA PHE A 180 11.34 2.80 7.64
C PHE A 180 12.70 3.01 8.28
N LYS A 181 12.82 2.69 9.58
CA LYS A 181 14.03 2.95 10.38
C LYS A 181 14.52 4.40 10.28
N GLY A 182 13.60 5.36 10.35
CA GLY A 182 13.92 6.78 10.37
C GLY A 182 14.33 7.35 9.01
N ARG A 183 14.12 6.62 7.92
CA ARG A 183 14.50 7.05 6.57
C ARG A 183 13.34 7.00 5.61
N GLU A 184 13.22 8.03 4.78
CA GLU A 184 12.22 8.10 3.71
C GLU A 184 12.53 7.08 2.60
N GLU A 185 11.47 6.50 2.04
CA GLU A 185 11.51 5.79 0.78
C GLU A 185 11.30 6.80 -0.34
N ARG A 186 12.37 7.07 -1.09
CA ARG A 186 12.41 8.12 -2.10
C ARG A 186 12.50 7.53 -3.50
N TRP A 187 11.35 7.40 -4.14
CA TRP A 187 11.21 7.04 -5.57
C TRP A 187 11.98 5.76 -5.97
N GLY A 188 11.89 4.74 -5.13
CA GLY A 188 12.56 3.44 -5.33
C GLY A 188 13.93 3.34 -4.67
N LYS A 189 14.28 4.27 -3.78
CA LYS A 189 15.61 4.33 -3.15
C LYS A 189 15.48 4.61 -1.66
N ARG A 190 16.50 4.18 -0.90
CA ARG A 190 16.66 4.57 0.49
C ARG A 190 17.11 6.03 0.55
N GLY A 191 16.21 6.93 0.91
CA GLY A 191 16.45 8.37 0.97
C GLY A 191 17.14 8.82 2.24
N GLY A 192 17.00 10.11 2.55
CA GLY A 192 17.55 10.76 3.73
C GLY A 192 16.84 10.38 5.03
N PRO A 193 17.21 11.02 6.16
CA PRO A 193 16.39 11.00 7.36
C PRO A 193 14.96 11.45 7.07
N SER A 194 13.98 10.89 7.78
CA SER A 194 12.58 11.33 7.68
C SER A 194 12.48 12.81 8.03
N PRO A 195 11.75 13.63 7.25
CA PRO A 195 11.49 15.00 7.63
C PRO A 195 10.64 15.07 8.89
N THR A 196 10.90 16.09 9.73
CA THR A 196 10.11 16.41 10.93
C THR A 196 9.38 17.74 10.79
N LYS A 197 9.83 18.62 9.90
CA LYS A 197 9.22 19.92 9.60
C LYS A 197 8.43 19.85 8.29
N ALA A 198 7.40 20.69 8.15
CA ALA A 198 6.54 20.78 6.97
C ALA A 198 5.79 19.49 6.60
N ILE A 199 5.60 18.58 7.56
CA ILE A 199 4.72 17.42 7.41
C ILE A 199 3.28 17.88 7.63
N GLU A 200 2.42 17.60 6.66
CA GLU A 200 0.99 17.91 6.72
C GLU A 200 0.26 16.85 7.56
N VAL A 201 0.56 15.57 7.29
CA VAL A 201 0.05 14.43 8.05
C VAL A 201 1.10 13.32 8.11
N ALA A 202 1.09 12.57 9.21
CA ALA A 202 1.86 11.34 9.37
C ALA A 202 1.00 10.26 10.00
N TYR A 203 1.08 9.04 9.47
CA TYR A 203 0.34 7.88 9.96
C TYR A 203 1.28 6.71 10.24
N ALA A 204 0.98 5.94 11.26
CA ALA A 204 1.62 4.65 11.52
C ALA A 204 0.56 3.61 11.88
N PHE A 205 0.87 2.33 11.73
CA PHE A 205 0.01 1.29 12.28
C PHE A 205 -0.04 1.40 13.81
N LYS A 206 -1.25 1.21 14.36
CA LYS A 206 -1.46 1.16 15.80
C LYS A 206 -0.63 0.04 16.39
N ASN A 207 0.04 0.31 17.51
CA ASN A 207 0.72 -0.73 18.27
C ASN A 207 -0.34 -1.70 18.81
N ARG A 208 -0.47 -2.88 18.18
CA ARG A 208 -1.29 -3.94 18.75
C ARG A 208 -0.53 -4.48 19.96
N ALA A 209 -0.98 -4.15 21.16
CA ALA A 209 -0.59 -4.92 22.34
C ALA A 209 -0.99 -6.38 22.06
N VAL A 210 -0.02 -7.30 22.06
CA VAL A 210 -0.32 -8.73 22.05
C VAL A 210 -0.97 -9.02 23.41
N SER A 211 -2.30 -9.04 23.45
CA SER A 211 -3.01 -9.63 24.57
C SER A 211 -2.74 -11.14 24.51
N SER A 212 -2.14 -11.69 25.54
CA SER A 212 -1.94 -13.13 25.70
C SER A 212 -3.25 -13.92 25.77
N ASN A 213 -4.42 -13.26 25.82
CA ASN A 213 -5.73 -13.90 25.82
C ASN A 213 -6.63 -13.24 24.76
N GLY A 214 -6.99 -13.99 23.71
CA GLY A 214 -7.66 -13.54 22.48
C GLY A 214 -9.07 -12.95 22.61
N HIS A 215 -9.28 -11.97 23.49
CA HIS A 215 -10.51 -11.18 23.59
C HIS A 215 -10.20 -9.68 23.50
N TRP A 216 -10.88 -9.01 22.56
CA TRP A 216 -10.75 -7.58 22.30
C TRP A 216 -11.48 -6.77 23.39
N ARG A 217 -10.76 -5.89 24.10
CA ARG A 217 -11.37 -4.77 24.82
C ARG A 217 -10.69 -3.47 24.40
N TRP A 218 -11.52 -2.50 24.00
CA TRP A 218 -11.09 -1.11 23.83
C TRP A 218 -10.63 -0.57 25.19
N LEU A 219 -9.37 -0.18 25.29
CA LEU A 219 -8.92 0.69 26.38
C LEU A 219 -9.31 2.12 25.99
N ALA A 220 -10.39 2.60 26.57
CA ALA A 220 -10.68 4.02 26.62
C ALA A 220 -9.52 4.71 27.36
N SER A 221 -8.86 5.64 26.69
CA SER A 221 -7.97 6.62 27.31
C SER A 221 -8.77 7.35 28.39
N ARG A 222 -8.44 7.13 29.66
CA ARG A 222 -8.90 7.98 30.75
C ARG A 222 -8.06 9.25 30.74
N VAL A 223 -8.78 10.37 30.55
CA VAL A 223 -8.53 11.77 30.94
C VAL A 223 -7.13 12.31 30.69
#